data_AF-M7XL80-F1
#
_entry.id   AF-M7XL80-F1
#
_cell.length_a   1.000
_cell.length_b   1.000
_cell.length_c   1.000
_cell.angle_alpha   90.00
_cell.angle_beta   90.00
_cell.angle_gamma   90.00
#
_symmetry.space_group_name_H-M   'P 1'
#
loop_
_entity.id
_entity.type
_entity.pdbx_description
1 polymer ?
#
loop_
_entity_poly.entity_id
_entity_poly.type
_entity_poly.pdbx_seq_one_letter_code
_entity_poly.pdbx_strand_id
1 'polypeptide(L)'
;MIAFGNGGYQPSIAKLGSDQFDETDPDEARSKVAFFSYFYLALNVGSIFSNTVLVYYEDAGQWVMGFWVSAGAAALALVLFLLGTPNYRYFKPTGNPLTRIAQVLVVACCKWRDHAPTCDELLHASSGEIEEAWVYLC
;
A
#
# COMPACT_ATOMS: atom_id res chain seq x y z
N MET A 1 -9.38 13.77 7.57
CA MET A 1 -8.79 13.61 6.22
C MET A 1 -7.33 13.13 6.29
N ILE A 2 -6.46 13.78 7.07
CA ILE A 2 -5.03 13.41 7.20
C ILE A 2 -4.82 11.95 7.65
N ALA A 3 -5.61 11.43 8.60
CA ALA A 3 -5.48 10.05 9.08
C ALA A 3 -5.73 8.99 7.99
N PHE A 4 -6.78 9.18 7.18
CA PHE A 4 -7.07 8.31 6.04
C PHE A 4 -5.99 8.40 4.96
N GLY A 5 -5.52 9.63 4.67
CA GLY A 5 -4.41 9.84 3.75
C GLY A 5 -3.15 9.12 4.20
N ASN A 6 -2.82 9.22 5.49
CA ASN A 6 -1.64 8.58 6.08
C ASN A 6 -1.70 7.04 6.01
N GLY A 7 -2.85 6.45 6.34
CA GLY A 7 -3.03 5.00 6.29
C GLY A 7 -2.96 4.42 4.88
N GLY A 8 -3.33 5.20 3.84
CA GLY A 8 -3.30 4.76 2.46
C GLY A 8 -1.94 4.93 1.78
N TYR A 9 -1.31 6.11 1.91
CA TYR A 9 -0.11 6.42 1.10
C TYR A 9 1.13 5.64 1.52
N GLN A 10 1.31 5.35 2.82
CA GLN A 10 2.50 4.67 3.35
C GLN A 10 2.71 3.28 2.73
N PRO A 11 1.73 2.35 2.76
CA PRO A 11 1.89 1.05 2.14
C PRO A 11 1.94 1.13 0.61
N SER A 12 1.23 2.10 0.00
CA SER A 12 1.17 2.25 -1.45
C SER A 12 2.50 2.69 -2.07
N ILE A 13 3.22 3.63 -1.46
CA ILE A 13 4.52 4.10 -2.00
C ILE A 13 5.58 3.00 -1.94
N ALA A 14 5.66 2.28 -0.82
CA ALA A 14 6.65 1.21 -0.67
C ALA A 14 6.41 0.07 -1.67
N LYS A 15 5.14 -0.34 -1.86
CA LYS A 15 4.76 -1.33 -2.87
C LYS A 15 5.04 -0.84 -4.29
N LEU A 16 4.63 0.38 -4.62
CA LEU A 16 4.90 0.95 -5.95
C LEU A 16 6.41 1.00 -6.22
N GLY A 17 7.23 1.40 -5.25
CA GLY A 17 8.68 1.41 -5.38
C GLY A 17 9.29 0.01 -5.52
N SER A 18 8.78 -0.99 -4.80
CA SER A 18 9.26 -2.37 -4.94
C SER A 18 8.88 -2.99 -6.28
N ASP A 19 7.70 -2.65 -6.81
CA ASP A 19 7.16 -3.20 -8.06
C ASP A 19 7.97 -2.72 -9.29
N GLN A 20 8.81 -1.69 -9.15
CA GLN A 20 9.64 -1.17 -10.24
C GLN A 20 10.87 -2.04 -10.56
N PHE A 21 11.25 -2.97 -9.68
CA PHE A 21 12.47 -3.79 -9.83
C PHE A 21 12.10 -5.27 -9.92
N ASP A 22 12.64 -5.98 -10.91
CA ASP A 22 12.49 -7.43 -11.01
C ASP A 22 13.47 -8.11 -10.03
N GLU A 23 12.98 -9.10 -9.29
CA GLU A 23 13.80 -9.88 -8.35
C GLU A 23 14.54 -11.04 -9.05
N THR A 24 14.14 -11.36 -10.28
CA THR A 24 14.75 -12.46 -11.06
C THR A 24 16.07 -12.05 -11.72
N ASP A 25 16.32 -10.75 -11.88
CA ASP A 25 17.58 -10.20 -12.37
C ASP A 25 18.48 -9.76 -11.18
N PRO A 26 19.69 -10.33 -11.03
CA PRO A 26 20.59 -10.01 -9.92
C PRO A 26 21.08 -8.55 -9.91
N ASP A 27 21.13 -7.87 -11.06
CA ASP A 27 21.55 -6.46 -11.14
C ASP A 27 20.41 -5.51 -10.75
N GLU A 28 19.17 -5.82 -11.13
CA GLU A 28 17.99 -5.09 -10.69
C GLU A 28 17.71 -5.30 -9.18
N ALA A 29 17.93 -6.51 -8.67
CA ALA A 29 17.78 -6.82 -7.24
C ALA A 29 18.75 -5.98 -6.37
N ARG A 30 20.00 -5.78 -6.81
CA ARG A 30 20.95 -4.89 -6.11
C ARG A 30 20.49 -3.43 -6.15
N SER A 31 19.97 -3.00 -7.30
CA SER A 31 19.44 -1.65 -7.49
C SER A 31 18.22 -1.37 -6.61
N LYS A 32 17.35 -2.37 -6.39
CA LYS A 32 16.24 -2.32 -5.43
C LYS A 32 16.71 -2.06 -4.01
N VAL A 33 17.74 -2.77 -3.54
CA VAL A 33 18.30 -2.58 -2.19
C VAL A 33 18.90 -1.18 -2.03
N ALA A 34 19.61 -0.68 -3.05
CA ALA A 34 20.12 0.68 -3.05
C ALA A 34 18.99 1.71 -3.00
N PHE A 35 17.93 1.53 -3.79
CA PHE A 35 16.74 2.38 -3.77
C PHE A 35 16.11 2.45 -2.37
N PHE A 36 15.86 1.30 -1.71
CA PHE A 36 15.32 1.29 -0.35
C PHE A 36 16.27 1.93 0.65
N SER A 37 17.58 1.76 0.50
CA SER A 37 18.58 2.40 1.37
C SER A 37 18.51 3.93 1.29
N TYR A 38 18.46 4.48 0.07
CA TYR A 38 18.28 5.93 -0.13
C TYR A 38 16.91 6.41 0.34
N PHE A 39 15.85 5.62 0.14
CA PHE A 39 14.51 5.93 0.63
C PHE A 39 14.47 6.05 2.16
N TYR A 40 15.05 5.08 2.88
CA TYR A 40 15.13 5.14 4.35
C TYR A 40 16.03 6.30 4.82
N LEU A 41 17.13 6.58 4.13
CA LEU A 41 17.96 7.73 4.45
C LEU A 41 17.16 9.05 4.31
N ALA A 42 16.43 9.21 3.21
CA ALA A 42 15.60 10.40 2.97
C ALA A 42 14.49 10.55 4.02
N LEU A 43 13.86 9.46 4.46
CA LEU A 43 12.86 9.49 5.54
C LEU A 43 13.45 9.95 6.87
N ASN A 44 14.64 9.45 7.23
CA ASN A 44 15.31 9.84 8.47
C ASN A 44 15.75 11.31 8.43
N VAL A 45 16.35 11.76 7.33
CA VAL A 45 16.73 13.16 7.14
C VAL A 45 15.51 14.08 7.14
N GLY A 46 14.43 13.67 6.46
CA GLY A 46 13.17 14.40 6.45
C GLY A 46 12.54 14.53 7.83
N SER A 47 12.62 13.47 8.65
CA SER A 47 12.15 13.49 10.05
C SER A 47 12.95 14.48 10.91
N ILE A 48 14.28 14.47 10.79
CA ILE A 48 15.15 15.42 11.51
C ILE A 48 14.83 16.86 11.08
N PHE A 49 14.71 17.10 9.77
CA PHE A 49 14.35 18.41 9.23
C PHE A 49 12.96 18.86 9.73
N SER A 50 11.96 17.99 9.66
CA SER A 50 10.61 18.26 10.12
C SER A 50 10.58 18.63 11.60
N ASN A 51 11.24 17.86 12.46
CA ASN A 51 11.31 18.14 13.90
C ASN A 51 12.05 19.45 14.20
N THR A 52 13.07 19.81 13.42
CA THR A 52 13.81 21.07 13.63
C THR A 52 13.00 22.28 13.19
N VAL A 53 12.41 22.21 12.01
CA VAL A 53 11.71 23.35 11.39
C VAL A 53 10.34 23.57 12.02
N LEU A 54 9.59 22.51 12.32
CA LEU A 54 8.29 22.64 12.98
C LEU A 54 8.46 23.24 14.38
N VAL A 55 9.36 22.70 15.19
CA VAL A 55 9.61 23.23 16.55
C VAL A 55 10.02 24.71 16.50
N TYR A 56 10.84 25.10 15.52
CA TYR A 56 11.19 26.52 15.33
C TYR A 56 9.95 27.41 15.06
N TYR A 57 9.04 26.97 14.19
CA TYR A 57 7.82 27.73 13.88
C TYR A 57 6.80 27.72 15.02
N GLU A 58 6.72 26.61 15.77
CA GLU A 58 5.88 26.49 16.97
C GLU A 58 6.36 27.44 18.06
N ASP A 59 7.66 27.46 18.36
CA ASP A 59 8.28 28.36 19.35
C ASP A 59 8.18 29.84 18.94
N ALA A 60 8.24 30.13 17.64
CA ALA A 60 8.04 31.49 17.11
C ALA A 60 6.56 31.92 17.02
N GLY A 61 5.60 31.04 17.35
CA GLY A 61 4.16 31.31 17.27
C GLY A 61 3.62 31.49 15.84
N GLN A 62 4.37 31.05 14.82
CA GLN A 62 4.10 31.26 13.39
C GLN A 62 3.44 30.02 12.76
N TRP A 63 2.38 29.52 13.38
CA TRP A 63 1.68 28.28 13.00
C TRP A 63 1.22 28.24 11.53
N VAL A 64 0.74 29.37 11.01
CA VAL A 64 0.26 29.48 9.62
C VAL A 64 1.39 29.25 8.62
N MET A 65 2.60 29.75 8.91
CA MET A 65 3.77 29.52 8.05
C MET A 65 4.18 28.05 8.02
N GLY A 66 4.12 27.36 9.17
CA GLY A 66 4.37 25.92 9.24
C GLY A 66 3.42 25.11 8.34
N PHE A 67 2.14 25.46 8.30
CA PHE A 67 1.17 24.82 7.40
C PHE A 67 1.49 25.08 5.93
N TRP A 68 1.87 26.30 5.55
CA TRP A 68 2.24 26.62 4.16
C TRP A 68 3.51 25.88 3.72
N VAL A 69 4.50 25.77 4.60
CA VAL A 69 5.74 25.01 4.33
C VAL A 69 5.42 23.53 4.13
N SER A 70 4.59 22.94 5.00
CA SER A 70 4.16 21.54 4.86
C SER A 70 3.34 21.29 3.59
N ALA A 71 2.38 22.17 3.28
CA ALA A 71 1.59 22.09 2.06
C ALA A 71 2.45 22.24 0.79
N GLY A 72 3.41 23.17 0.81
CA GLY A 72 4.38 23.36 -0.28
C GLY A 72 5.27 22.14 -0.49
N ALA A 73 5.75 21.52 0.59
CA ALA A 73 6.53 20.29 0.52
C ALA A 73 5.72 19.13 -0.08
N ALA A 74 4.46 18.96 0.34
CA ALA A 74 3.56 17.96 -0.22
C ALA A 74 3.25 18.19 -1.71
N ALA A 75 3.02 19.45 -2.11
CA ALA A 75 2.81 19.82 -3.50
C ALA A 75 4.05 19.56 -4.37
N LEU A 76 5.24 19.90 -3.88
CA LEU A 76 6.50 19.61 -4.55
C LEU A 76 6.70 18.09 -4.73
N ALA A 77 6.46 17.31 -3.67
CA ALA A 77 6.54 15.85 -3.74
C ALA A 77 5.56 15.27 -4.80
N LEU A 78 4.34 15.82 -4.87
CA LEU A 78 3.36 15.42 -5.88
C LEU A 78 3.83 15.76 -7.30
N VAL A 79 4.39 16.94 -7.53
CA VAL A 79 4.93 17.33 -8.85
C VAL A 79 6.07 16.41 -9.26
N LEU A 80 7.02 16.12 -8.37
CA LEU A 80 8.11 15.19 -8.65
C LEU A 80 7.61 13.78 -8.97
N PHE A 81 6.59 13.31 -8.25
CA PHE A 81 5.94 12.03 -8.53
C PHE A 81 5.25 12.00 -9.90
N LEU A 82 4.53 13.07 -10.25
CA LEU A 82 3.86 13.19 -11.55
C LEU A 82 4.87 13.27 -12.71
N LEU A 83 5.99 13.97 -12.53
CA LEU A 83 7.07 14.01 -13.51
C LEU A 83 7.75 12.65 -13.70
N GLY A 84 7.81 11.82 -12.66
CA GLY A 84 8.32 10.44 -12.73
C GLY A 84 7.33 9.43 -13.33
N THR A 85 6.04 9.79 -13.41
CA THR A 85 4.96 8.90 -13.88
C THR A 85 5.18 8.25 -15.26
N PRO A 86 5.68 8.94 -16.31
CA PRO A 86 5.89 8.30 -17.61
C PRO A 86 6.95 7.18 -17.61
N ASN A 87 7.80 7.09 -16.58
CA ASN A 87 8.84 6.06 -16.47
C ASN A 87 8.42 4.86 -15.60
N TYR A 88 7.16 4.79 -15.14
CA TYR A 88 6.69 3.70 -14.30
C TYR A 88 6.28 2.45 -15.09
N ARG A 89 6.60 1.28 -14.54
CA ARG A 89 6.27 -0.02 -15.13
C ARG A 89 4.92 -0.45 -14.56
N TYR A 90 3.86 -0.32 -15.35
CA TYR A 90 2.51 -0.69 -14.92
C TYR A 90 2.31 -2.21 -14.96
N PHE A 91 2.13 -2.83 -13.80
CA PHE A 91 1.71 -4.23 -13.69
C PHE A 91 0.18 -4.35 -13.80
N LYS A 92 -0.30 -5.43 -14.45
CA LYS A 92 -1.73 -5.74 -14.50
C LYS A 92 -2.24 -6.11 -13.09
N PRO A 93 -3.44 -5.66 -12.69
CA PRO A 93 -3.97 -5.98 -11.37
C PRO A 93 -4.23 -7.48 -11.23
N THR A 94 -3.43 -8.16 -10.39
CA THR A 94 -3.68 -9.53 -9.94
C THR A 94 -4.73 -9.51 -8.82
N GLY A 95 -5.67 -10.47 -8.82
CA GLY A 95 -6.91 -10.45 -8.04
C GLY A 95 -6.82 -10.10 -6.55
N ASN A 96 -7.94 -9.64 -5.96
CA ASN A 96 -7.98 -9.06 -4.62
C ASN A 96 -7.83 -10.11 -3.50
N PRO A 97 -6.75 -10.10 -2.70
CA PRO A 97 -6.56 -11.06 -1.61
C PRO A 97 -7.55 -10.88 -0.44
N LEU A 98 -8.18 -9.70 -0.32
CA LEU A 98 -9.17 -9.44 0.74
C LEU A 98 -10.44 -10.28 0.56
N THR A 99 -10.82 -10.61 -0.68
CA THR A 99 -11.99 -11.47 -0.93
C THR A 99 -11.74 -12.88 -0.44
N ARG A 100 -10.52 -13.43 -0.61
CA ARG A 100 -10.14 -14.72 -0.02
C ARG A 100 -10.21 -14.72 1.50
N ILE A 101 -9.72 -13.67 2.16
CA ILE A 101 -9.77 -13.58 3.62
C ILE A 101 -11.22 -13.46 4.11
N ALA A 102 -12.05 -12.65 3.42
CA ALA A 102 -13.46 -12.52 3.73
C ALA A 102 -14.20 -13.86 3.57
N GLN A 103 -13.90 -14.63 2.52
CA GLN A 103 -14.47 -15.97 2.32
C GLN A 103 -14.11 -16.92 3.47
N VAL A 104 -12.84 -16.95 3.89
CA VAL A 104 -12.40 -17.81 5.01
C VAL A 104 -13.05 -17.37 6.33
N LEU A 105 -13.18 -16.06 6.58
CA LEU A 105 -13.86 -15.53 7.77
C LEU A 105 -15.35 -15.88 7.78
N VAL A 106 -16.04 -15.75 6.64
CA VAL A 106 -17.45 -16.12 6.52
C VAL A 106 -17.62 -17.62 6.76
N VAL A 107 -16.81 -18.46 6.13
CA VAL A 107 -16.85 -19.92 6.33
C VAL A 107 -16.55 -20.30 7.79
N ALA A 108 -15.55 -19.66 8.41
CA ALA A 108 -15.21 -19.90 9.81
C ALA A 108 -16.32 -19.45 10.78
N CYS A 109 -16.93 -18.28 10.55
CA CYS A 109 -18.05 -17.78 11.35
C CYS A 109 -19.30 -18.65 11.20
N CYS A 110 -19.61 -19.13 10.00
CA CYS A 110 -20.68 -20.10 9.77
C CYS A 110 -20.41 -21.41 10.51
N LYS A 111 -19.18 -21.93 10.45
CA LYS A 111 -18.74 -23.15 11.17
C LYS A 111 -18.72 -23.00 12.69
N TRP A 112 -18.57 -21.78 13.21
CA TRP A 112 -18.58 -21.51 14.64
C TRP A 112 -20.00 -21.38 15.21
N ARG A 113 -20.97 -21.03 14.36
CA ARG A 113 -22.38 -20.92 14.75
C ARG A 113 -23.10 -22.27 14.79
N ASP A 114 -22.66 -23.24 14.00
CA ASP A 114 -23.19 -24.60 13.99
C ASP A 114 -22.16 -25.60 14.55
N HIS A 115 -22.38 -26.15 15.75
CA HIS A 115 -21.60 -27.28 16.29
C HIS A 115 -21.80 -28.51 15.37
N ALA A 116 -20.86 -28.71 14.42
CA ALA A 116 -20.48 -29.85 13.55
C ALA A 116 -21.34 -31.16 13.50
N PRO A 117 -21.32 -31.99 12.42
CA PRO A 117 -20.47 -32.00 11.20
C PRO A 117 -21.23 -32.20 9.85
N THR A 118 -20.61 -31.86 8.71
CA THR A 118 -20.58 -32.56 7.38
C THR A 118 -19.92 -31.61 6.38
N CYS A 119 -18.59 -31.71 6.23
CA CYS A 119 -17.78 -30.66 5.59
C CYS A 119 -17.11 -31.07 4.26
N ASP A 120 -17.17 -32.34 3.86
CA ASP A 120 -16.58 -32.75 2.57
C ASP A 120 -17.48 -32.38 1.38
N GLU A 121 -18.80 -32.45 1.54
CA GLU A 121 -19.74 -32.24 0.43
C GLU A 121 -19.87 -30.77 0.00
N LEU A 122 -19.74 -29.82 0.94
CA LEU A 122 -19.85 -28.37 0.67
C LEU A 122 -18.54 -27.74 0.17
N LEU A 123 -17.38 -28.33 0.47
CA LEU A 123 -16.10 -27.91 -0.13
C LEU A 123 -16.05 -28.27 -1.61
N HIS A 124 -16.61 -29.42 -2.00
CA HIS A 124 -16.75 -29.80 -3.41
C HIS A 124 -17.88 -29.04 -4.12
N ALA A 125 -19.02 -28.78 -3.46
CA ALA A 125 -20.10 -27.98 -4.05
C ALA A 125 -19.69 -26.51 -4.27
N SER A 126 -19.03 -25.88 -3.30
CA SER A 126 -18.54 -24.50 -3.48
C SER A 126 -17.40 -24.39 -4.49
N SER A 127 -16.49 -25.37 -4.55
CA SER A 127 -15.46 -25.38 -5.60
C SER A 127 -16.06 -25.57 -7.00
N GLY A 128 -17.15 -26.33 -7.13
CA GLY A 128 -17.85 -26.56 -8.41
C GLY A 128 -18.76 -25.41 -8.85
N GLU A 129 -19.52 -24.80 -7.93
CA GLU A 129 -20.38 -23.65 -8.24
C GLU A 129 -19.59 -22.36 -8.52
N ILE A 130 -18.38 -22.23 -7.96
CA ILE A 130 -17.52 -21.10 -8.25
C ILE A 130 -17.02 -21.16 -9.71
N GLU A 131 -16.71 -22.33 -10.27
CA GLU A 131 -16.28 -22.44 -11.67
C GLU A 131 -17.41 -22.07 -12.66
N GLU A 132 -18.66 -22.46 -12.36
CA GLU A 132 -19.84 -22.12 -13.16
C GLU A 132 -20.22 -20.63 -13.05
N ALA A 133 -20.09 -20.00 -11.87
CA ALA A 133 -20.43 -18.59 -11.67
C ALA A 133 -19.49 -17.60 -12.39
N TRP A 134 -18.24 -18.00 -12.68
CA TRP A 134 -17.28 -17.16 -13.41
C TRP A 134 -17.39 -17.26 -14.94
N VAL A 135 -18.06 -18.28 -15.50
CA VAL A 135 -18.35 -18.37 -16.95
C VAL A 135 -19.41 -17.35 -17.37
N TYR A 136 -20.32 -16.97 -16.48
CA TYR A 136 -21.40 -16.00 -16.77
C TYR A 136 -21.03 -14.53 -16.50
N LEU A 137 -19.80 -14.25 -16.03
CA LEU A 137 -19.34 -12.90 -15.69
C LEU A 137 -18.04 -12.49 -16.41
N CYS A 138 -17.67 -13.20 -17.48
CA CYS A 138 -16.79 -12.71 -18.54
C CYS A 138 -17.61 -12.43 -19.81
#